data_AF-A0A286TU85-F1
#
_entry.id   AF-A0A286TU85-F1
#
_cell.length_a   1.000
_cell.length_b   1.000
_cell.length_c   1.000
_cell.angle_alpha   90.00
_cell.angle_beta   90.00
_cell.angle_gamma   90.00
#
_symmetry.space_group_name_H-M   'P 1'
#
loop_
_entity.id
_entity.type
_entity.pdbx_description
1 polymer ?
#
loop_
_entity_poly.entity_id
_entity_poly.type
_entity_poly.pdbx_seq_one_letter_code
_entity_poly.pdbx_strand_id
1 'polypeptide(L)'
;MGDLLGEDFGLAQKDKLYRCLDKLIEHKEELFSFLRERWQNLFNAEFAVLLYDFTSTYCECDPPDEGIRKFGHSRDKRSDCVQVVIALIVTPEGFSLAYEVMPGNTKDSYTLEG
;
A
#
# COMPACT_ATOMS: atom_id res chain seq x y z
N MET A 1 25.55 4.53 -11.46
CA MET A 1 24.64 3.45 -11.03
C MET A 1 24.79 2.18 -11.88
N GLY A 2 24.83 2.27 -13.22
CA GLY A 2 25.12 1.12 -14.10
C GLY A 2 26.47 0.45 -13.85
N ASP A 3 27.55 1.23 -13.70
CA ASP A 3 28.89 0.70 -13.38
C ASP A 3 28.99 -0.01 -12.02
N LEU A 4 28.12 0.31 -11.06
CA LEU A 4 28.18 -0.27 -9.71
C LEU A 4 27.54 -1.68 -9.65
N LEU A 5 26.63 -1.96 -10.58
CA LEU A 5 25.89 -3.21 -10.66
C LEU A 5 26.37 -4.11 -11.81
N GLY A 6 27.29 -3.64 -12.66
CA GLY A 6 27.78 -4.39 -13.82
C GLY A 6 26.73 -4.58 -14.91
N GLU A 7 25.69 -3.76 -14.92
CA GLU A 7 24.49 -3.94 -15.75
C GLU A 7 24.20 -2.69 -16.58
N ASP A 8 23.65 -2.91 -17.78
CA ASP A 8 23.30 -1.87 -18.75
C ASP A 8 22.16 -0.96 -18.22
N PHE A 9 22.12 0.30 -18.65
CA PHE A 9 21.07 1.28 -18.32
C PHE A 9 19.67 0.79 -18.68
N GLY A 10 19.54 -0.20 -19.57
CA GLY A 10 18.31 -0.92 -19.83
C GLY A 10 17.71 -1.59 -18.59
N LEU A 11 18.48 -1.90 -17.53
CA LEU A 11 17.99 -2.51 -16.29
C LEU A 11 17.10 -1.54 -15.48
N ALA A 12 17.44 -0.25 -15.46
CA ALA A 12 16.74 0.79 -14.71
C ALA A 12 15.67 1.54 -15.53
N GLN A 13 15.26 0.99 -16.67
CA GLN A 13 14.23 1.59 -17.50
C GLN A 13 12.92 1.72 -16.70
N LYS A 14 12.27 2.90 -16.77
CA LYS A 14 11.10 3.25 -15.96
C LYS A 14 10.05 2.14 -15.90
N ASP A 15 9.74 1.53 -17.04
CA ASP A 15 8.73 0.48 -17.14
C ASP A 15 9.13 -0.82 -16.42
N LYS A 16 10.44 -1.13 -16.34
CA LYS A 16 10.92 -2.29 -15.59
C LYS A 16 10.72 -2.10 -14.09
N LEU A 17 10.91 -0.88 -13.58
CA LEU A 17 10.64 -0.58 -12.17
C LEU A 17 9.17 -0.81 -11.82
N TYR A 18 8.24 -0.35 -12.66
CA TYR A 18 6.81 -0.60 -12.46
C TYR A 18 6.46 -2.10 -12.55
N ARG A 19 6.99 -2.82 -13.54
CA ARG A 19 6.77 -4.28 -13.67
C ARG A 19 7.35 -5.08 -12.51
N CYS A 20 8.41 -4.58 -11.86
CA CYS A 20 8.94 -5.21 -10.66
C CYS A 20 7.96 -5.10 -9.48
N LEU A 21 7.15 -4.03 -9.41
CA LEU A 21 6.12 -3.91 -8.37
C LEU A 21 5.06 -5.00 -8.51
N ASP A 22 4.69 -5.39 -9.74
CA ASP A 22 3.74 -6.48 -9.97
C ASP A 22 4.24 -7.81 -9.36
N LYS A 23 5.55 -8.07 -9.46
CA LYS A 23 6.16 -9.26 -8.84
C LYS A 23 6.14 -9.22 -7.31
N LEU A 24 6.20 -8.03 -6.70
CA LEU A 24 6.15 -7.89 -5.25
C LEU A 24 4.75 -8.18 -4.69
N ILE A 25 3.70 -7.97 -5.49
CA ILE A 25 2.32 -8.21 -5.06
C ILE A 25 2.11 -9.69 -4.76
N GLU A 26 2.66 -10.59 -5.58
CA GLU A 26 2.57 -12.05 -5.39
C GLU A 26 3.18 -12.51 -4.06
N HIS A 27 4.19 -11.79 -3.58
CA HIS A 27 4.90 -12.09 -2.33
C HIS A 27 4.47 -11.19 -1.16
N LYS A 28 3.37 -10.43 -1.29
CA LYS A 28 2.97 -9.42 -0.29
C LYS A 28 2.89 -10.00 1.13
N GLU A 29 2.23 -11.14 1.31
CA GLU A 29 2.06 -11.77 2.63
C GLU A 29 3.39 -12.27 3.21
N GLU A 30 4.20 -12.94 2.39
CA GLU A 30 5.54 -13.41 2.76
C GLU A 30 6.47 -12.25 3.13
N LEU A 31 6.42 -11.15 2.36
CA LEU A 31 7.19 -9.94 2.60
C LEU A 31 6.83 -9.31 3.94
N PHE A 32 5.54 -9.16 4.25
CA PHE A 32 5.13 -8.60 5.54
C PHE A 32 5.47 -9.51 6.72
N SER A 33 5.38 -10.82 6.54
CA SER A 33 5.82 -11.80 7.55
C SER A 33 7.33 -11.67 7.82
N PHE A 34 8.12 -11.60 6.75
CA PHE A 34 9.56 -11.36 6.84
C PHE A 34 9.88 -10.02 7.52
N LEU A 35 9.22 -8.92 7.12
CA LEU A 35 9.44 -7.60 7.72
C LEU A 35 9.11 -7.61 9.22
N ARG A 36 8.01 -8.25 9.62
CA ARG A 36 7.63 -8.40 11.04
C ARG A 36 8.75 -9.04 11.86
N GLU A 37 9.31 -10.15 11.39
CA GLU A 37 10.45 -10.80 12.05
C GLU A 37 11.69 -9.91 12.09
N ARG A 38 11.96 -9.17 11.00
CA ARG A 38 13.08 -8.22 10.96
C ARG A 38 12.92 -7.10 11.97
N TRP A 39 11.72 -6.55 12.13
CA TRP A 39 11.43 -5.52 13.12
C TRP A 39 11.63 -6.03 14.55
N GLN A 40 11.19 -7.25 14.86
CA GLN A 40 11.47 -7.88 16.15
C GLN A 40 12.97 -8.07 16.39
N ASN A 41 13.67 -8.65 15.42
CA ASN A 41 15.08 -9.01 15.60
C ASN A 41 16.02 -7.80 15.66
N LEU A 42 15.71 -6.72 14.93
CA LEU A 42 16.56 -5.53 14.86
C LEU A 42 16.22 -4.48 15.92
N PHE A 43 14.94 -4.33 16.24
CA PHE A 43 14.45 -3.21 17.04
C PHE A 43 13.69 -3.64 18.29
N ASN A 44 13.60 -4.95 18.55
CA ASN A 44 12.83 -5.51 19.65
C ASN A 44 11.37 -5.01 19.63
N ALA A 45 10.81 -4.85 18.42
CA ALA A 45 9.47 -4.33 18.21
C ALA A 45 8.42 -5.25 18.88
N GLU A 46 7.51 -4.64 19.65
CA GLU A 46 6.39 -5.32 20.27
C GLU A 46 5.11 -5.11 19.47
N PHE A 47 4.21 -6.10 19.48
CA PHE A 47 2.96 -6.07 18.71
C PHE A 47 1.73 -6.14 19.61
N ALA A 48 1.83 -5.59 20.83
CA ALA A 48 0.74 -5.56 21.80
C ALA A 48 -0.35 -4.55 21.43
N VAL A 49 0.05 -3.42 20.84
CA VAL A 49 -0.85 -2.38 20.32
C VAL A 49 -0.51 -2.16 18.86
N LEU A 50 -1.52 -2.20 18.00
CA LEU A 50 -1.38 -1.90 16.59
C LEU A 50 -2.28 -0.72 16.25
N LEU A 51 -1.72 0.25 15.54
CA LEU A 51 -2.45 1.38 15.00
C LEU A 51 -3.01 0.98 13.64
N TYR A 52 -4.31 1.18 13.47
CA TYR A 52 -4.99 0.95 12.22
C TYR A 52 -5.54 2.28 11.73
N ASP A 53 -5.03 2.73 10.58
CA ASP A 53 -5.44 3.98 9.97
C ASP A 53 -5.91 3.76 8.54
N PHE A 54 -6.88 4.56 8.14
CA PHE A 54 -7.35 4.63 6.77
C PHE A 54 -6.85 5.92 6.17
N THR A 55 -6.45 5.88 4.91
CA THR A 55 -6.28 7.08 4.08
C THR A 55 -6.92 6.83 2.72
N SER A 56 -7.16 7.88 1.95
CA SER A 56 -7.63 7.74 0.57
C SER A 56 -6.78 8.58 -0.37
N THR A 57 -6.74 8.15 -1.63
CA THR A 57 -6.09 8.91 -2.71
C THR A 57 -6.94 8.84 -3.97
N TYR A 58 -7.00 9.94 -4.70
CA TYR A 58 -7.82 10.07 -5.90
C TYR A 58 -7.00 9.93 -7.19
N CYS A 59 -7.68 9.57 -8.28
CA CYS A 59 -7.10 9.50 -9.61
C CYS A 59 -7.76 10.53 -10.52
N GLU A 60 -6.96 11.29 -11.25
CA GLU A 60 -7.43 12.20 -12.30
C GLU A 60 -7.61 11.44 -13.61
N CYS A 61 -8.52 10.49 -13.61
CA CYS A 61 -8.89 9.70 -14.78
C CYS A 61 -10.40 9.49 -14.82
N ASP A 62 -10.91 9.13 -15.99
CA ASP A 62 -12.31 8.73 -16.10
C ASP A 62 -12.59 7.52 -15.20
N PRO A 63 -13.82 7.42 -14.64
CA PRO A 63 -14.21 6.30 -13.81
C PRO A 63 -14.12 5.01 -14.63
N PRO A 64 -13.37 3.99 -14.18
CA PRO A 64 -13.37 2.72 -14.89
C PRO A 64 -14.68 1.97 -14.66
N ASP A 65 -15.13 1.24 -15.67
CA ASP A 65 -16.32 0.37 -15.57
C ASP A 65 -16.15 -0.66 -14.43
N GLU A 66 -14.94 -1.22 -14.29
CA GLU A 66 -14.59 -2.25 -13.32
C GLU A 66 -13.40 -1.89 -12.42
N GLY A 67 -13.23 -2.63 -11.32
CA GLY A 67 -12.12 -2.49 -10.37
C GLY A 67 -12.45 -1.63 -9.15
N ILE A 68 -11.40 -1.29 -8.40
CA ILE A 68 -11.52 -0.66 -7.06
C ILE A 68 -11.57 0.87 -7.10
N ARG A 69 -11.29 1.51 -8.23
CA ARG A 69 -11.38 2.97 -8.36
C ARG A 69 -12.85 3.37 -8.45
N LYS A 70 -13.39 3.94 -7.38
CA LYS A 70 -14.81 4.31 -7.26
C LYS A 70 -14.95 5.69 -6.62
N PHE A 71 -16.04 6.39 -6.92
CA PHE A 71 -16.39 7.61 -6.19
C PHE A 71 -16.72 7.28 -4.73
N GLY A 72 -16.37 8.17 -3.81
CA GLY A 72 -16.57 7.95 -2.39
C GLY A 72 -16.37 9.23 -1.59
N HIS A 73 -16.27 9.10 -0.26
CA HIS A 73 -16.01 10.23 0.60
C HIS A 73 -14.57 10.74 0.39
N SER A 74 -14.40 11.90 -0.23
CA SER A 74 -13.08 12.47 -0.53
C SER A 74 -12.58 13.33 0.63
N ARG A 75 -11.50 12.89 1.27
CA ARG A 75 -10.80 13.66 2.31
C ARG A 75 -10.07 14.88 1.73
N ASP A 76 -9.69 14.80 0.45
CA ASP A 76 -9.03 15.87 -0.32
C ASP A 76 -10.00 16.87 -0.98
N LYS A 77 -11.32 16.74 -0.73
CA LYS A 77 -12.38 17.56 -1.36
C LYS A 77 -12.45 17.44 -2.89
N ARG A 78 -12.02 16.31 -3.44
CA ARG A 78 -12.11 15.94 -4.86
C ARG A 78 -13.19 14.90 -5.11
N SER A 79 -14.44 15.26 -4.79
CA SER A 79 -15.61 14.38 -5.05
C SER A 79 -15.88 14.17 -6.55
N ASP A 80 -15.25 14.97 -7.40
CA ASP A 80 -15.23 14.87 -8.85
C ASP A 80 -14.33 13.75 -9.39
N CYS A 81 -13.47 13.16 -8.54
CA CYS A 81 -12.54 12.11 -8.94
C CYS A 81 -12.89 10.75 -8.33
N VAL A 82 -12.58 9.68 -9.05
CA VAL A 82 -12.56 8.33 -8.46
C VAL A 82 -11.38 8.19 -7.52
N GLN A 83 -11.51 7.35 -6.51
CA GLN A 83 -10.48 7.15 -5.49
C GLN A 83 -10.33 5.67 -5.13
N VAL A 84 -9.30 5.38 -4.33
CA VAL A 84 -9.14 4.13 -3.60
C VAL A 84 -8.93 4.45 -2.12
N VAL A 85 -9.34 3.52 -1.26
CA VAL A 85 -9.06 3.60 0.18
C VAL A 85 -7.89 2.68 0.49
N ILE A 86 -6.96 3.15 1.30
CA ILE A 86 -5.79 2.40 1.77
C ILE A 86 -5.91 2.24 3.27
N ALA A 87 -6.00 1.00 3.73
CA ALA A 87 -5.94 0.65 5.13
C ALA A 87 -4.51 0.23 5.48
N LEU A 88 -3.96 0.74 6.58
CA LEU A 88 -2.58 0.48 6.99
C LEU A 88 -2.54 0.07 8.46
N ILE A 89 -1.82 -1.01 8.75
CA ILE A 89 -1.53 -1.46 10.13
C ILE A 89 -0.07 -1.16 10.42
N VAL A 90 0.17 -0.38 11.47
CA VAL A 90 1.51 -0.01 11.94
C VAL A 90 1.65 -0.21 13.45
N THR A 91 2.88 -0.41 13.92
CA THR A 91 3.18 -0.30 15.36
C THR A 91 3.19 1.18 15.80
N PRO A 92 3.13 1.48 17.11
CA PRO A 92 3.27 2.85 17.62
C PRO A 92 4.58 3.53 17.23
N GLU A 93 5.64 2.75 17.01
CA GLU A 93 6.96 3.22 16.55
C GLU A 93 7.00 3.47 15.03
N GLY A 94 5.92 3.14 14.30
CA GLY A 94 5.78 3.38 12.87
C GLY A 94 6.19 2.20 11.97
N PHE A 95 6.42 1.01 12.51
CA PHE A 95 6.75 -0.16 11.68
C PHE A 95 5.50 -0.70 10.98
N SER A 96 5.51 -0.71 9.64
CA SER A 96 4.39 -1.24 8.86
C SER A 96 4.34 -2.76 8.90
N LEU A 97 3.15 -3.30 9.18
CA LEU A 97 2.90 -4.73 9.32
C LEU A 97 2.00 -5.31 8.24
N ALA A 98 1.09 -4.50 7.70
CA ALA A 98 0.25 -4.87 6.57
C ALA A 98 -0.43 -3.63 5.99
N TYR A 99 -0.88 -3.73 4.75
CA TYR A 99 -1.82 -2.77 4.17
C TYR A 99 -2.85 -3.51 3.31
N GLU A 100 -3.97 -2.84 3.04
CA GLU A 100 -4.95 -3.27 2.06
C GLU A 100 -5.42 -2.08 1.21
N VAL A 101 -5.64 -2.32 -0.09
CA VAL A 101 -6.19 -1.31 -1.00
C VAL A 101 -7.58 -1.76 -1.40
N MET A 102 -8.56 -0.93 -1.10
CA MET A 102 -9.98 -1.24 -1.16
C MET A 102 -10.71 -0.32 -2.14
N PRO A 103 -11.95 -0.65 -2.51
CA PRO A 103 -12.80 0.25 -3.28
C PRO A 103 -12.92 1.66 -2.69
N GLY A 104 -12.90 2.67 -3.54
CA GLY A 104 -12.98 4.09 -3.12
C GLY A 104 -14.23 4.48 -2.35
N ASN A 105 -15.29 3.65 -2.41
CA ASN A 105 -16.54 3.82 -1.68
C ASN A 105 -16.62 3.01 -0.38
N THR A 106 -15.54 2.32 0.02
CA THR A 106 -15.49 1.62 1.31
C THR A 106 -15.60 2.61 2.46
N LYS A 107 -16.47 2.32 3.43
CA LYS A 107 -16.61 3.13 4.65
C LYS A 107 -15.85 2.48 5.81
N ASP A 108 -15.20 3.32 6.60
CA ASP A 108 -14.39 2.96 7.78
C ASP A 108 -15.15 2.11 8.81
N SER A 109 -16.48 2.20 8.86
CA SER A 109 -17.32 1.46 9.82
C SER A 109 -17.53 -0.02 9.49
N TYR A 110 -17.16 -0.48 8.28
CA TYR A 110 -17.41 -1.86 7.84
C TYR A 110 -16.15 -2.72 7.77
N THR A 111 -15.00 -2.15 8.12
CA THR A 111 -13.68 -2.77 7.95
C THR A 111 -13.14 -3.42 9.22
N LEU A 112 -13.78 -3.16 10.37
CA LEU A 112 -13.56 -3.87 11.62
C LEU A 112 -14.91 -4.42 12.08
N GLU A 113 -15.00 -5.73 12.24
CA GLU A 113 -16.10 -6.34 12.99
C GLU A 113 -15.83 -6.11 14.48
N GLY A 114 -16.81 -5.56 15.20
CA GLY A 114 -16.71 -5.24 16.63
C GLY A 114 -16.82 -6.45 17.55
#